data_AF-A0A8S3I2B3-F1
#
_entry.id   AF-A0A8S3I2B3-F1
#
_cell.length_a   1.000
_cell.length_b   1.000
_cell.length_c   1.000
_cell.angle_alpha   90.00
_cell.angle_beta   90.00
_cell.angle_gamma   90.00
#
_symmetry.space_group_name_H-M   'P 1'
#
loop_
_entity.id
_entity.type
_entity.pdbx_description
1 polymer ?
#
loop_
_entity_poly.entity_id
_entity_poly.type
_entity_poly.pdbx_seq_one_letter_code
_entity_poly.pdbx_strand_id
1 'polypeptide(L)'
;MFLDHCFNSLELEVIRSQIQKIVGLTIWTNLTSERREYELDRTPKFRKLWKLICKKDEKLENEELQTTLFERTFLQKLAEKFLDLIENIQSMNNNDQYSIETVIYAERFLELLTDIIVQLPTRRFFNVVLDDMNFVKRCFLSPFIKSLTKSNENMETDVVEISMRKKNPAQ
;
A
#
# COMPACT_ATOMS: atom_id res chain seq x y z
N MET A 1 11.89 5.12 -2.96
CA MET A 1 13.35 5.04 -3.24
C MET A 1 14.10 4.21 -2.20
N PHE A 2 14.37 4.65 -0.97
CA PHE A 2 15.15 3.81 -0.04
C PHE A 2 14.51 2.44 0.26
N LEU A 3 13.25 2.43 0.72
CA LEU A 3 12.53 1.18 1.02
C LEU A 3 12.40 0.29 -0.22
N ASP A 4 12.16 0.91 -1.37
CA ASP A 4 12.04 0.25 -2.66
C ASP A 4 13.31 -0.55 -2.99
N HIS A 5 14.48 0.08 -2.87
CA HIS A 5 15.76 -0.60 -3.00
C HIS A 5 15.95 -1.70 -1.97
N CYS A 6 15.48 -1.54 -0.73
CA CYS A 6 15.54 -2.62 0.27
C CYS A 6 14.67 -3.83 -0.16
N PHE A 7 13.45 -3.61 -0.64
CA PHE A 7 12.59 -4.70 -1.13
C PHE A 7 13.15 -5.36 -2.39
N ASN A 8 13.87 -4.61 -3.22
CA ASN A 8 14.54 -5.10 -4.42
C ASN A 8 15.93 -5.71 -4.18
N SER A 9 16.38 -5.82 -2.92
CA SER A 9 17.70 -6.38 -2.54
C SER A 9 17.62 -7.48 -1.47
N LEU A 10 16.60 -8.36 -1.54
CA LEU A 10 16.43 -9.45 -0.56
C LEU A 10 17.46 -10.58 -0.66
N GLU A 11 18.33 -10.57 -1.66
CA GLU A 11 19.51 -11.44 -1.73
C GLU A 11 20.55 -11.11 -0.64
N LEU A 12 20.55 -9.88 -0.14
CA LEU A 12 21.43 -9.44 0.94
C LEU A 12 20.83 -9.83 2.30
N GLU A 13 21.50 -10.72 3.04
CA GLU A 13 20.97 -11.27 4.30
C GLU A 13 20.65 -10.19 5.35
N VAL A 14 21.48 -9.16 5.43
CA VAL A 14 21.27 -8.03 6.35
C VAL A 14 19.93 -7.33 6.03
N ILE A 15 19.61 -7.14 4.76
CA ILE A 15 18.34 -6.53 4.33
C ILE A 15 17.18 -7.50 4.56
N ARG A 16 17.32 -8.74 4.10
CA ARG A 16 16.30 -9.78 4.23
C ARG A 16 15.86 -9.98 5.67
N SER A 17 16.80 -10.00 6.61
CA SER A 17 16.51 -10.18 8.04
C SER A 17 15.68 -9.03 8.63
N GLN A 18 15.81 -7.81 8.11
CA GLN A 18 14.97 -6.68 8.55
C GLN A 18 13.60 -6.71 7.86
N ILE A 19 13.55 -6.97 6.55
CA ILE A 19 12.30 -6.99 5.78
C ILE A 19 11.36 -8.10 6.29
N GLN A 20 11.88 -9.28 6.66
CA GLN A 20 11.07 -10.38 7.19
C GLN A 20 10.25 -10.00 8.43
N LYS A 21 10.73 -9.06 9.25
CA LYS A 21 10.03 -8.60 10.46
C LYS A 21 8.77 -7.79 10.14
N ILE A 22 8.78 -7.09 9.00
CA ILE A 22 7.70 -6.19 8.57
C ILE A 22 6.77 -6.80 7.50
N VAL A 23 7.06 -8.01 7.00
CA VAL A 23 6.21 -8.71 6.00
C VAL A 23 5.75 -10.12 6.41
N GLY A 24 6.22 -10.62 7.55
CA GLY A 24 5.89 -11.97 8.03
C GLY A 24 4.46 -12.10 8.58
N LEU A 25 4.09 -13.31 9.00
CA LEU A 25 2.79 -13.60 9.63
C LEU A 25 2.50 -12.70 10.85
N THR A 26 3.54 -12.20 11.50
CA THR A 26 3.46 -11.28 12.64
C THR A 26 2.67 -10.01 12.34
N ILE A 27 2.60 -9.55 11.09
CA ILE A 27 1.81 -8.37 10.71
C ILE A 27 0.31 -8.60 10.79
N TRP A 28 -0.16 -9.84 10.94
CA TRP A 28 -1.59 -10.13 11.16
C TRP A 28 -2.10 -9.67 12.53
N THR A 29 -1.24 -9.09 13.39
CA THR A 29 -1.68 -8.29 14.53
C THR A 29 -2.53 -7.10 14.11
N ASN A 30 -2.35 -6.63 12.88
CA ASN A 30 -3.03 -5.47 12.31
C ASN A 30 -4.45 -5.79 11.80
N LEU A 31 -4.79 -7.07 11.66
CA LEU A 31 -6.10 -7.51 11.17
C LEU A 31 -7.16 -7.40 12.27
N THR A 32 -8.40 -7.16 11.85
CA THR A 32 -9.58 -7.40 12.69
C THR A 32 -9.57 -8.84 13.22
N SER A 33 -10.12 -9.04 14.43
CA SER A 33 -10.08 -10.35 15.10
C SER A 33 -10.81 -11.42 14.29
N GLU A 34 -11.94 -11.05 13.70
CA GLU A 34 -12.75 -11.90 12.83
C GLU A 34 -12.00 -12.29 11.56
N ARG A 35 -11.36 -11.32 10.89
CA ARG A 35 -10.58 -11.59 9.68
C ARG A 35 -9.37 -12.48 9.98
N ARG A 36 -8.68 -12.20 11.09
CA ARG A 36 -7.54 -13.01 11.52
C ARG A 36 -7.93 -14.46 11.77
N GLU A 37 -9.00 -14.71 12.53
CA GLU A 37 -9.44 -16.10 12.79
C GLU A 37 -9.86 -16.82 11.51
N TYR A 38 -10.57 -16.14 10.60
CA TYR A 38 -10.93 -16.67 9.30
C TYR A 38 -9.70 -17.16 8.50
N GLU A 39 -8.64 -16.36 8.44
CA GLU A 39 -7.42 -16.72 7.70
C GLU A 39 -6.61 -17.84 8.39
N LEU A 40 -6.60 -17.86 9.73
CA LEU A 40 -5.93 -18.89 10.52
C LEU A 40 -6.64 -20.26 10.43
N ASP A 41 -7.97 -20.29 10.34
CA ASP A 41 -8.74 -21.53 10.17
C ASP A 41 -8.51 -22.17 8.81
N ARG A 42 -8.37 -21.36 7.76
CA ARG A 42 -8.07 -21.85 6.40
C ARG A 42 -6.69 -22.47 6.28
N THR A 43 -5.76 -22.10 7.17
CA THR A 43 -4.38 -22.63 7.15
C THR A 43 -3.95 -23.09 8.55
N PRO A 44 -4.19 -24.37 8.93
CA PRO A 44 -3.84 -24.88 10.25
C PRO A 44 -2.36 -24.72 10.65
N LYS A 45 -1.44 -24.72 9.67
CA LYS A 45 -0.01 -24.43 9.89
C LYS A 45 0.20 -23.02 10.47
N PHE A 46 -0.55 -22.04 9.99
CA PHE A 46 -0.48 -20.66 10.48
C PHE A 46 -1.08 -20.50 11.85
N ARG A 47 -2.17 -21.21 12.16
CA ARG A 47 -2.72 -21.25 13.53
C ARG A 47 -1.68 -21.74 14.55
N LYS A 48 -0.88 -22.76 14.20
CA LYS A 48 0.22 -23.22 15.06
C LYS A 48 1.30 -22.15 15.24
N LEU A 49 1.74 -21.51 14.16
CA LEU A 49 2.75 -20.43 14.21
C LEU A 49 2.24 -19.21 14.98
N TRP A 50 0.99 -18.81 14.77
CA TRP A 50 0.36 -17.69 15.46
C TRP A 50 0.35 -17.90 16.98
N LYS A 51 -0.03 -19.10 17.44
CA LYS A 51 0.05 -19.46 18.88
C LYS A 51 1.46 -19.32 19.44
N LEU A 52 2.50 -19.64 18.65
CA LEU A 52 3.89 -19.46 19.07
C LEU A 52 4.29 -17.98 19.12
N ILE A 53 3.82 -17.17 18.17
CA ILE A 53 4.02 -15.72 18.17
C ILE A 53 3.41 -15.11 19.45
N CYS A 54 2.14 -15.39 19.74
CA CYS A 54 1.48 -14.87 20.95
C CYS A 54 2.21 -15.28 22.24
N LYS A 55 2.63 -16.55 22.35
CA LYS A 55 3.40 -17.02 23.51
C LYS A 55 4.79 -16.39 23.65
N LYS A 56 5.40 -15.96 22.55
CA LYS A 56 6.66 -15.20 22.58
C LYS A 56 6.39 -13.77 23.06
N ASP A 57 5.31 -13.16 22.58
CA ASP A 57 4.94 -11.79 22.95
C ASP A 57 4.66 -11.65 24.45
N GLU A 58 4.06 -12.66 25.08
CA GLU A 58 3.84 -12.72 26.53
C GLU A 58 5.13 -12.63 27.37
N LYS A 59 6.29 -12.90 26.75
CA LYS A 59 7.61 -12.92 27.42
C LYS A 59 8.46 -11.70 27.10
N LEU A 60 8.03 -10.84 26.18
CA LEU A 60 8.81 -9.67 25.78
C LEU A 60 8.79 -8.61 26.89
N GLU A 61 9.95 -8.01 27.13
CA GLU A 61 10.05 -6.82 27.98
C GLU A 61 9.48 -5.58 27.27
N ASN A 62 9.24 -4.49 28.01
CA ASN A 62 8.51 -3.34 27.48
C ASN A 62 9.18 -2.74 26.22
N GLU A 63 10.51 -2.55 26.24
CA GLU A 63 11.26 -1.95 25.12
C GLU A 63 11.29 -2.86 23.87
N GLU A 64 11.50 -4.16 24.05
CA GLU A 64 11.47 -5.14 22.96
C GLU A 64 10.07 -5.27 22.36
N LEU A 65 9.03 -5.20 23.19
CA LEU A 65 7.64 -5.22 22.77
C LEU A 65 7.31 -3.99 21.91
N GLN A 66 7.75 -2.78 22.30
CA GLN A 66 7.54 -1.58 21.49
C GLN A 66 8.21 -1.69 20.11
N THR A 67 9.45 -2.18 20.08
CA THR A 67 10.18 -2.40 18.82
C THR A 67 9.45 -3.41 17.93
N THR A 68 9.01 -4.52 18.52
CA THR A 68 8.25 -5.56 17.82
C THR A 68 6.93 -5.04 17.26
N LEU A 69 6.19 -4.24 18.03
CA LEU A 69 4.94 -3.62 17.58
C LEU A 69 5.16 -2.59 16.48
N PHE A 70 6.24 -1.82 16.55
CA PHE A 70 6.63 -0.90 15.50
C PHE A 70 6.85 -1.64 14.18
N GLU A 71 7.69 -2.69 14.18
CA GLU A 71 7.97 -3.50 13.00
C GLU A 71 6.69 -4.10 12.40
N ARG A 72 5.82 -4.67 13.25
CA ARG A 72 4.57 -5.30 12.80
C ARG A 72 3.57 -4.32 12.20
N THR A 73 3.49 -3.11 12.75
CA THR A 73 2.55 -2.08 12.30
C THR A 73 3.10 -1.18 11.19
N PHE A 74 4.40 -1.28 10.88
CA PHE A 74 5.10 -0.36 9.99
C PHE A 74 4.43 -0.23 8.61
N LEU A 75 4.22 -1.34 7.90
CA LEU A 75 3.64 -1.29 6.55
C LEU A 75 2.16 -0.89 6.55
N GLN A 76 1.37 -1.29 7.56
CA GLN A 76 -0.01 -0.84 7.70
C GLN A 76 -0.05 0.67 7.88
N LYS A 77 0.70 1.22 8.84
CA LYS A 77 0.77 2.67 9.08
C LYS A 77 1.31 3.44 7.88
N LEU A 78 2.24 2.85 7.13
CA LEU A 78 2.75 3.43 5.90
C LEU A 78 1.65 3.52 4.82
N ALA A 79 0.82 2.48 4.69
CA ALA A 79 -0.35 2.47 3.82
C ALA A 79 -1.45 3.44 4.29
N GLU A 80 -1.71 3.53 5.60
CA GLU A 80 -2.64 4.50 6.17
C GLU A 80 -2.22 5.93 5.88
N LYS A 81 -0.94 6.27 6.09
CA LYS A 81 -0.40 7.61 5.77
C LYS A 81 -0.59 7.97 4.29
N PHE A 82 -0.44 7.01 3.40
CA PHE A 82 -0.70 7.24 1.98
C PHE A 82 -2.19 7.46 1.70
N LEU A 83 -3.07 6.64 2.28
CA LEU A 83 -4.52 6.84 2.14
C LEU A 83 -4.95 8.21 2.67
N ASP A 84 -4.47 8.60 3.84
CA ASP A 84 -4.75 9.90 4.43
C ASP A 84 -4.27 11.05 3.53
N LEU A 85 -3.12 10.89 2.87
CA LEU A 85 -2.62 11.87 1.91
C LEU A 85 -3.58 12.03 0.72
N ILE A 86 -3.94 10.92 0.05
CA ILE A 86 -4.76 10.99 -1.17
C ILE A 86 -6.24 11.35 -0.88
N GLU A 87 -6.73 11.03 0.31
CA GLU A 87 -8.09 11.34 0.75
C GLU A 87 -8.25 12.82 1.14
N ASN A 88 -7.22 13.42 1.74
CA ASN A 88 -7.30 14.77 2.30
C ASN A 88 -6.55 15.85 1.50
N ILE A 89 -5.80 15.48 0.45
CA ILE A 89 -5.09 16.47 -0.36
C ILE A 89 -6.06 17.42 -1.07
N GLN A 90 -5.82 18.71 -0.90
CA GLN A 90 -6.55 19.77 -1.58
C GLN A 90 -5.88 20.09 -2.92
N SER A 91 -6.69 20.31 -3.95
CA SER A 91 -6.19 20.84 -5.21
C SER A 91 -5.71 22.28 -5.01
N MET A 92 -4.67 22.66 -5.75
CA MET A 92 -4.13 24.03 -5.73
C MET A 92 -5.05 25.04 -6.43
N ASN A 93 -5.98 24.55 -7.25
CA ASN A 93 -6.96 25.36 -7.98
C ASN A 93 -8.24 24.57 -8.27
N ASN A 94 -9.22 25.25 -8.87
CA ASN A 94 -10.50 24.66 -9.27
C ASN A 94 -10.40 23.67 -10.45
N ASN A 95 -9.21 23.48 -11.02
CA ASN A 95 -8.97 22.57 -12.15
C ASN A 95 -8.33 21.25 -11.68
N ASP A 96 -8.51 20.89 -10.40
CA ASP A 96 -7.96 19.69 -9.80
C ASP A 96 -6.44 19.52 -10.00
N GLN A 97 -5.68 20.62 -10.03
CA GLN A 97 -4.23 20.58 -10.16
C GLN A 97 -3.58 20.37 -8.79
N TYR A 98 -2.67 19.41 -8.68
CA TYR A 98 -1.93 19.12 -7.45
C TYR A 98 -0.47 19.56 -7.55
N SER A 99 0.21 19.68 -6.41
CA SER A 99 1.65 19.91 -6.41
C SER A 99 2.38 18.73 -7.06
N ILE A 100 3.42 19.05 -7.84
CA ILE A 100 4.25 18.03 -8.50
C ILE A 100 4.86 17.07 -7.48
N GLU A 101 5.24 17.58 -6.31
CA GLU A 101 5.82 16.81 -5.22
C GLU A 101 4.87 15.73 -4.69
N THR A 102 3.58 16.04 -4.55
CA THR A 102 2.60 15.03 -4.12
C THR A 102 2.35 14.00 -5.20
N VAL A 103 2.24 14.43 -6.47
CA VAL A 103 2.07 13.48 -7.59
C VAL A 103 3.25 12.49 -7.62
N ILE A 104 4.48 13.00 -7.57
CA ILE A 104 5.68 12.16 -7.52
C ILE A 104 5.68 11.24 -6.30
N TYR A 105 5.32 11.75 -5.11
CA TYR A 105 5.23 10.91 -3.92
C TYR A 105 4.23 9.77 -4.10
N ALA A 106 3.04 10.07 -4.65
CA ALA A 106 2.00 9.08 -4.86
C ALA A 106 2.42 8.01 -5.88
N GLU A 107 3.04 8.42 -6.98
CA GLU A 107 3.62 7.49 -7.97
C GLU A 107 4.67 6.59 -7.33
N ARG A 108 5.62 7.15 -6.57
CA ARG A 108 6.68 6.38 -5.89
C ARG A 108 6.15 5.47 -4.80
N PHE A 109 5.06 5.87 -4.14
CA PHE A 109 4.40 5.00 -3.16
C PHE A 109 3.75 3.80 -3.84
N LEU A 110 3.05 4.02 -4.96
CA LEU A 110 2.41 2.94 -5.71
C LEU A 110 3.41 2.01 -6.36
N GLU A 111 4.56 2.52 -6.81
CA GLU A 111 5.71 1.72 -7.26
C GLU A 111 6.20 0.80 -6.14
N LEU A 112 6.53 1.36 -4.97
CA LEU A 112 6.92 0.59 -3.79
C LEU A 112 5.87 -0.48 -3.41
N LEU A 113 4.59 -0.08 -3.40
CA LEU A 113 3.50 -0.99 -3.06
C LEU A 113 3.41 -2.14 -4.07
N THR A 114 3.57 -1.84 -5.36
CA THR A 114 3.56 -2.81 -6.45
C THR A 114 4.70 -3.82 -6.26
N ASP A 115 5.91 -3.36 -5.96
CA ASP A 115 7.06 -4.23 -5.73
C ASP A 115 6.84 -5.16 -4.53
N ILE A 116 6.27 -4.64 -3.43
CA ILE A 116 5.92 -5.44 -2.25
C ILE A 116 4.88 -6.52 -2.59
N ILE A 117 3.85 -6.23 -3.39
CA ILE A 117 2.78 -7.20 -3.69
C ILE A 117 3.11 -8.17 -4.84
N VAL A 118 4.07 -7.84 -5.70
CA VAL A 118 4.49 -8.72 -6.81
C VAL A 118 5.42 -9.83 -6.31
N GLN A 119 6.19 -9.57 -5.26
CA GLN A 119 7.13 -10.54 -4.70
C GLN A 119 6.43 -11.57 -3.80
N LEU A 120 6.57 -12.88 -4.11
CA LEU A 120 5.89 -13.99 -3.41
C LEU A 120 6.04 -14.01 -1.86
N PRO A 121 7.25 -13.85 -1.27
CA PRO A 121 7.42 -13.87 0.18
C PRO A 121 6.69 -12.75 0.93
N THR A 122 6.48 -11.60 0.30
CA THR A 122 5.93 -10.38 0.90
C THR A 122 4.42 -10.24 0.61
N ARG A 123 3.97 -10.72 -0.55
CA ARG A 123 2.58 -10.68 -1.01
C ARG A 123 1.59 -11.37 -0.06
N ARG A 124 1.93 -12.56 0.43
CA ARG A 124 0.94 -13.46 1.08
C ARG A 124 0.27 -12.84 2.30
N PHE A 125 1.06 -12.25 3.18
CA PHE A 125 0.53 -11.71 4.44
C PHE A 125 0.05 -10.28 4.27
N PHE A 126 0.79 -9.48 3.51
CA PHE A 126 0.48 -8.06 3.36
C PHE A 126 -0.78 -7.82 2.52
N ASN A 127 -1.05 -8.65 1.49
CA ASN A 127 -2.30 -8.53 0.73
C ASN A 127 -3.55 -8.68 1.60
N VAL A 128 -3.52 -9.55 2.61
CA VAL A 128 -4.64 -9.71 3.55
C VAL A 128 -4.83 -8.45 4.38
N VAL A 129 -3.74 -7.79 4.79
CA VAL A 129 -3.79 -6.51 5.51
C VAL A 129 -4.38 -5.42 4.62
N LEU A 130 -3.94 -5.30 3.36
CA LEU A 130 -4.49 -4.32 2.42
C LEU A 130 -5.99 -4.54 2.14
N ASP A 131 -6.42 -5.81 2.08
CA ASP A 131 -7.82 -6.18 1.89
C ASP A 131 -8.68 -5.79 3.10
N ASP A 132 -8.23 -6.10 4.34
CA ASP A 132 -8.91 -5.71 5.58
C ASP A 132 -9.02 -4.18 5.73
N MET A 133 -8.02 -3.43 5.25
CA MET A 133 -8.02 -1.97 5.18
C MET A 133 -8.94 -1.39 4.10
N ASN A 134 -9.51 -2.23 3.21
CA ASN A 134 -10.19 -1.81 1.99
C ASN A 134 -9.33 -0.87 1.12
N PHE A 135 -8.00 -1.08 1.12
CA PHE A 135 -7.02 -0.14 0.58
C PHE A 135 -7.36 0.28 -0.87
N VAL A 136 -7.56 -0.69 -1.76
CA VAL A 136 -7.85 -0.45 -3.18
C VAL A 136 -9.12 0.37 -3.36
N LYS A 137 -10.19 0.03 -2.63
CA LYS A 137 -11.46 0.75 -2.68
C LYS A 137 -11.30 2.20 -2.22
N ARG A 138 -10.57 2.42 -1.12
CA ARG A 138 -10.28 3.76 -0.60
C ARG A 138 -9.49 4.59 -1.61
N CYS A 139 -8.48 4.00 -2.27
CA CYS A 139 -7.77 4.65 -3.36
C CYS A 139 -8.72 5.13 -4.47
N PHE A 140 -9.59 4.27 -5.00
CA PHE A 140 -10.54 4.65 -6.07
C PHE A 140 -11.59 5.68 -5.63
N LEU A 141 -11.90 5.75 -4.34
CA LEU A 141 -12.85 6.72 -3.81
C LEU A 141 -12.22 8.08 -3.48
N SER A 142 -10.89 8.14 -3.35
CA SER A 142 -10.16 9.35 -3.00
C SER A 142 -10.36 10.48 -4.04
N PRO A 143 -10.43 11.75 -3.61
CA PRO A 143 -10.53 12.88 -4.53
C PRO A 143 -9.37 12.94 -5.52
N PHE A 144 -8.15 12.66 -5.04
CA PHE A 144 -6.93 12.68 -5.84
C PHE A 144 -6.93 11.67 -6.99
N ILE A 145 -7.36 10.44 -6.76
CA ILE A 145 -7.40 9.43 -7.83
C ILE A 145 -8.54 9.71 -8.82
N LYS A 146 -9.67 10.24 -8.32
CA LYS A 146 -10.82 10.62 -9.17
C LYS A 146 -10.50 11.78 -10.12
N SER A 147 -9.70 12.75 -9.71
CA SER A 147 -9.29 13.86 -10.56
C SER A 147 -8.31 13.44 -11.65
N LEU A 148 -7.42 12.48 -11.36
CA LEU A 148 -6.54 11.87 -12.38
C LEU A 148 -7.33 11.12 -13.45
N THR A 149 -8.39 10.40 -13.06
CA THR A 149 -9.25 9.68 -14.01
C THR A 149 -10.03 10.64 -14.91
N LYS A 150 -10.62 11.70 -14.35
CA LYS A 150 -11.26 12.77 -15.13
C LYS A 150 -10.31 13.48 -16.08
N SER A 151 -9.08 13.76 -15.63
CA SER A 151 -8.06 14.41 -16.46
C SER A 151 -7.70 13.55 -17.68
N ASN A 152 -7.61 12.23 -17.51
CA ASN A 152 -7.35 11.31 -18.62
C ASN A 152 -8.53 11.23 -19.60
N GLU A 153 -9.77 11.18 -19.10
CA GLU A 153 -10.97 11.22 -19.96
C GLU A 153 -11.07 12.53 -20.75
N ASN A 154 -10.78 13.67 -20.10
CA ASN A 154 -10.76 14.98 -20.75
C ASN A 154 -9.66 15.08 -21.82
N MET A 155 -8.46 14.54 -21.55
CA MET A 155 -7.38 14.48 -22.54
C MET A 155 -7.75 13.60 -23.75
N GLU A 156 -8.43 12.46 -23.54
CA GLU A 156 -8.91 11.62 -24.63
C GLU A 156 -9.96 12.36 -25.48
N THR A 157 -10.91 13.06 -24.87
CA THR A 157 -11.88 13.88 -25.60
C THR A 157 -11.24 15.05 -26.34
N ASP A 158 -10.27 15.74 -25.75
CA ASP A 158 -9.56 16.87 -26.37
C ASP A 158 -8.72 16.42 -27.56
N VAL A 159 -8.03 15.27 -27.46
CA VAL A 159 -7.28 14.68 -28.59
C VAL A 159 -8.24 14.26 -29.71
N VAL A 160 -9.40 13.70 -29.37
CA VAL A 160 -10.43 13.34 -30.35
C VAL A 160 -10.98 14.59 -31.06
N GLU A 161 -11.28 15.68 -30.33
CA GLU A 161 -11.71 16.95 -30.93
C GLU A 161 -10.63 17.58 -31.83
N ILE A 162 -9.37 17.61 -31.38
CA ILE A 162 -8.24 18.12 -32.17
C ILE A 162 -8.08 17.29 -33.46
N SER A 163 -8.24 15.97 -33.37
CA SER A 163 -8.17 15.06 -34.52
C SER A 163 -9.35 15.27 -35.48
N MET A 164 -10.56 15.53 -34.97
CA MET A 164 -11.73 15.87 -35.79
C MET A 164 -11.58 17.24 -36.49
N ARG A 165 -11.06 18.26 -35.81
CA ARG A 165 -10.77 19.58 -36.42
C ARG A 165 -9.71 19.51 -37.51
N LYS A 166 -8.73 18.60 -37.39
CA LYS A 166 -7.72 18.37 -38.46
C LYS A 166 -8.29 17.62 -39.68
N LYS A 167 -9.36 16.84 -39.53
CA LYS A 167 -10.00 16.09 -40.63
C LYS A 167 -11.04 16.91 -41.42
N ASN A 168 -11.58 17.97 -40.83
CA ASN A 168 -12.43 18.95 -41.52
C ASN A 168 -11.78 20.33 -41.48
N PRO A 169 -10.75 20.61 -42.29
CA PRO A 169 -10.39 21.99 -42.58
C PRO A 169 -11.60 22.62 -43.28
N ALA A 170 -12.11 23.72 -42.73
CA ALA A 170 -13.27 24.43 -43.26
C ALA A 170 -13.20 24.56 -44.79
N GLN A 171 -14.25 24.09 -45.48
CA GLN A 171 -14.62 24.57 -46.81
C GLN A 171 -15.27 25.94 -46.68
#